data_AF-A0A9E4XYV0-F1
#
_entry.id   AF-A0A9E4XYV0-F1
#
_cell.length_a   1.000
_cell.length_b   1.000
_cell.length_c   1.000
_cell.angle_alpha   90.00
_cell.angle_beta   90.00
_cell.angle_gamma   90.00
#
_symmetry.space_group_name_H-M   'P 1'
#
loop_
_entity.id
_entity.type
_entity.pdbx_description
1 polymer ?
#
loop_
_entity_poly.entity_id
_entity_poly.type
_entity_poly.pdbx_seq_one_letter_code
_entity_poly.pdbx_strand_id
1 'polypeptide(L)' 'DPVTCPCSTMYRIHPAYLLWVLDGLLEGQVINQITVPDQIQQEAQVALNRMLALK' A
#
# COMPACT_ATOMS: atom_id res chain seq x y z
N ASP A 1 1.28 26.39 -11.18
CA ASP A 1 1.69 26.68 -9.80
C ASP A 1 3.21 26.60 -9.72
N PRO A 2 3.88 27.39 -8.86
CA PRO A 2 5.30 27.26 -8.66
C PRO A 2 5.61 25.82 -8.23
N VAL A 3 6.42 25.13 -9.01
CA VAL A 3 6.99 23.80 -8.70
C VAL A 3 5.96 22.74 -8.31
N THR A 4 5.01 22.43 -9.20
CA THR A 4 4.26 21.18 -9.07
C THR A 4 5.08 20.02 -9.64
N CYS A 5 5.54 19.10 -8.78
CA CYS A 5 6.18 17.85 -9.19
C CYS A 5 5.22 16.67 -8.93
N PRO A 6 4.31 16.36 -9.86
CA PRO A 6 3.38 15.26 -9.64
C PRO A 6 4.10 13.91 -9.71
N CYS A 7 3.79 13.03 -8.76
CA CYS A 7 4.21 11.63 -8.86
C CYS A 7 3.23 10.88 -9.78
N SER A 8 3.69 10.50 -10.97
CA SER A 8 2.89 9.73 -11.94
C SER A 8 2.43 8.38 -11.37
N THR A 9 3.18 7.78 -10.45
CA THR A 9 2.78 6.55 -9.75
C THR A 9 1.62 6.80 -8.79
N MET A 10 1.63 7.91 -8.04
CA MET A 10 0.53 8.27 -7.14
C MET A 10 -0.77 8.52 -7.91
N TYR A 11 -0.69 9.06 -9.13
CA TYR A 11 -1.86 9.22 -10.00
C TYR A 11 -2.56 7.91 -10.40
N ARG A 12 -1.92 6.75 -10.18
CA ARG A 12 -2.55 5.44 -10.40
C ARG A 12 -3.58 5.09 -9.32
N ILE A 13 -3.56 5.77 -8.18
CA ILE A 13 -4.54 5.60 -7.11
C ILE A 13 -5.78 6.41 -7.48
N HIS A 14 -6.75 5.76 -8.12
CA HIS A 14 -7.96 6.40 -8.63
C HIS A 14 -9.21 5.90 -7.88
N PRO A 15 -10.20 6.77 -7.57
CA PRO A 15 -11.42 6.37 -6.85
C PRO A 15 -12.17 5.19 -7.46
N ALA A 16 -12.20 5.09 -8.80
CA ALA A 16 -12.82 3.96 -9.49
C ALA A 16 -12.18 2.60 -9.15
N TYR A 17 -10.85 2.55 -8.98
CA TYR A 17 -10.16 1.32 -8.59
C TYR A 17 -10.39 0.97 -7.12
N LEU A 18 -10.51 2.00 -6.27
CA LEU A 18 -10.88 1.79 -4.87
C LEU A 18 -12.30 1.20 -4.77
N LEU A 19 -13.27 1.77 -5.50
CA LEU A 19 -14.63 1.24 -5.55
C LEU A 19 -14.64 -0.23 -5.99
N TRP A 20 -13.92 -0.56 -7.07
CA TRP A 20 -13.81 -1.94 -7.55
C TRP A 20 -13.25 -2.91 -6.50
N VAL A 21 -12.22 -2.51 -5.75
CA VAL A 21 -11.69 -3.33 -4.65
C VAL A 21 -12.75 -3.52 -3.55
N LEU A 22 -13.47 -2.46 -3.19
CA LEU A 22 -14.51 -2.52 -2.15
C LEU A 22 -15.70 -3.39 -2.56
N ASP A 23 -16.18 -3.29 -3.80
CA ASP A 23 -17.24 -4.14 -4.33
C ASP A 23 -16.83 -5.61 -4.32
N GLY A 24 -15.60 -5.91 -4.73
CA GLY A 24 -15.05 -7.26 -4.63
C GLY A 24 -15.08 -7.79 -3.21
N LEU A 25 -14.68 -6.99 -2.21
CA LEU A 25 -14.73 -7.39 -0.80
C LEU A 25 -16.17 -7.69 -0.33
N LEU A 26 -17.16 -6.93 -0.77
CA LEU A 26 -18.58 -7.20 -0.49
C LEU A 26 -19.04 -8.54 -1.09
N GLU A 27 -18.51 -8.90 -2.25
CA GLU A 27 -18.75 -10.17 -2.93
C GLU A 27 -17.87 -11.34 -2.41
N GLY A 28 -17.04 -11.10 -1.40
CA GLY A 28 -16.12 -12.09 -0.85
C GLY A 28 -14.87 -12.35 -1.71
N GLN A 29 -14.60 -11.50 -2.70
CA GLN A 29 -13.41 -11.54 -3.54
C GLN A 29 -12.33 -10.58 -3.02
N VAL A 30 -11.14 -11.12 -2.73
CA VAL A 30 -9.99 -10.29 -2.34
C VAL A 30 -9.17 -9.93 -3.57
N ILE A 31 -9.23 -8.67 -3.97
CA ILE A 31 -8.53 -8.15 -5.14
C ILE A 31 -7.16 -7.59 -4.72
N ASN A 32 -6.09 -7.99 -5.42
CA ASN A 32 -4.73 -7.46 -5.25
C ASN A 32 -4.20 -7.53 -3.81
N GLN A 33 -4.47 -8.63 -3.09
CA GLN A 33 -3.93 -8.85 -1.75
C GLN A 33 -2.40 -8.74 -1.78
N ILE A 34 -1.85 -7.82 -0.99
CA ILE A 34 -0.41 -7.70 -0.85
C ILE A 34 0.09 -8.86 0.00
N THR A 35 0.99 -9.65 -0.56
CA THR A 35 1.70 -10.73 0.14
C THR A 35 3.19 -10.47 0.07
N VAL A 36 3.87 -10.69 1.20
CA VAL A 36 5.32 -10.52 1.31
C VAL A 36 5.91 -11.85 1.79
N PRO A 37 7.00 -12.36 1.21
CA PRO A 37 7.67 -13.55 1.70
C PRO A 37 8.09 -13.42 3.17
N ASP A 38 7.93 -14.49 3.95
CA ASP A 38 8.12 -14.49 5.41
C ASP A 38 9.46 -13.92 5.85
N GLN A 39 10.55 -14.32 5.18
CA GLN A 39 11.89 -13.83 5.50
C GLN A 39 11.99 -12.29 5.33
N ILE A 40 11.46 -11.76 4.22
CA ILE A 40 11.49 -10.33 3.92
C ILE A 40 10.64 -9.57 4.95
N GLN A 41 9.46 -10.10 5.27
CA GLN A 41 8.57 -9.50 6.27
C GLN A 41 9.26 -9.40 7.63
N GLN A 42 9.89 -10.48 8.09
CA GLN A 42 10.57 -10.53 9.40
C GLN A 42 11.69 -9.49 9.50
N GLU A 43 12.59 -9.46 8.51
CA GLU A 43 13.73 -8.55 8.51
C GLU A 43 13.29 -7.08 8.41
N ALA A 44 12.33 -6.78 7.53
CA ALA A 44 11.79 -5.44 7.37
C ALA A 44 11.08 -4.95 8.65
N GLN A 45 10.32 -5.83 9.33
CA GLN A 45 9.61 -5.48 10.56
C GLN A 45 10.59 -5.15 11.70
N VAL A 46 11.72 -5.85 11.80
CA VAL A 46 12.76 -5.53 12.80
C VAL A 46 13.31 -4.11 12.59
N ALA A 47 13.64 -3.76 11.34
CA ALA A 47 14.15 -2.43 11.00
C ALA A 47 13.10 -1.34 11.30
N LEU A 48 11.85 -1.56 10.90
CA LEU A 48 10.74 -0.63 11.15
C LEU A 48 10.50 -0.43 12.66
N ASN A 49 10.48 -1.52 13.44
CA ASN A 49 10.27 -1.45 14.89
C ASN A 49 11.40 -0.68 15.59
N ARG A 50 12.66 -0.87 15.17
CA ARG A 50 13.79 -0.08 15.69
C ARG A 50 13.63 1.40 15.38
N MET A 51 13.22 1.77 14.16
CA MET A 51 12.97 3.17 13.80
C MET A 51 11.86 3.79 14.67
N LEU A 52 10.76 3.06 14.91
CA LEU A 52 9.63 3.54 15.69
C LEU A 52 9.94 3.64 17.20
N ALA A 53 10.79 2.77 17.74
CA ALA A 53 11.17 2.79 19.16
C ALA A 53 12.12 3.95 19.54
N LEU A 54 12.73 4.61 18.55
CA LEU A 54 13.58 5.79 18.75
C LEU A 54 12.80 7.12 18.73
N LYS A 55 11.48 7.07 18.49
CA LYS A 55 10.60 8.24 18.49
C LYS A 55 10.06 8.56 19.87
#